data_AF-A0AAD4L4M3-F1
#
_entry.id   AF-A0AAD4L4M3-F1
#
_cell.length_a   1.000
_cell.length_b   1.000
_cell.length_c   1.000
_cell.angle_alpha   90.00
_cell.angle_beta   90.00
_cell.angle_gamma   90.00
#
_symmetry.space_group_name_H-M   'P 1'
#
loop_
_entity.id
_entity.type
_entity.pdbx_description
1 polymer ?
#
loop_
_entity_poly.entity_id
_entity_poly.type
_entity_poly.pdbx_seq_one_letter_code
_entity_poly.pdbx_strand_id
1 'polypeptide(L)'
;MDRQKEQADALLSRELQFDDDFTPFPKTKTKARHTYKFILVESIAILSIILNIIAAVDYFAPKNVSFRDVPTDYSGLPHDQPVVYDWESPFGPGNQNSTLQDEVWEAMTIGQGIISLPKDWAKAKGLHPSATFPWDHSRAVYLVAGYHKLHCIKKIRRWIVATERGSQRTDHYEHVLHCLDGIRQAILCEGDDTPLYLSEVGDKISGRDEPRQCRDWSKLDRWAKENTACYGYDNEAADDSGGIKHYKYCPRDSPYAPVMREYFGLPDDYYEEPVEEVPSY
;
A
#
# COMPACT_ATOMS: atom_id res chain seq x y z
N MET A 1 20.79 -100.27 3.96
CA MET A 1 20.24 -98.90 3.87
C MET A 1 20.03 -98.26 5.25
N ASP A 2 20.68 -98.78 6.31
CA ASP A 2 20.52 -98.29 7.69
C ASP A 2 21.72 -97.50 8.25
N ARG A 3 22.92 -97.59 7.67
CA ARG A 3 24.10 -96.87 8.21
C ARG A 3 24.18 -95.39 7.83
N GLN A 4 23.48 -94.95 6.79
CA GLN A 4 23.50 -93.53 6.39
C GLN A 4 22.48 -92.66 7.13
N LYS A 5 21.44 -93.27 7.74
CA LYS A 5 20.47 -92.54 8.58
C LYS A 5 21.06 -92.22 9.95
N GLU A 6 21.84 -93.15 10.52
CA GLU A 6 22.47 -93.00 11.83
C GLU A 6 23.56 -91.91 11.86
N GLN A 7 24.28 -91.70 10.74
CA GLN A 7 25.25 -90.60 10.63
C GLN A 7 24.61 -89.22 10.40
N ALA A 8 23.41 -89.16 9.79
CA ALA A 8 22.69 -87.90 9.61
C ALA A 8 22.09 -87.41 10.94
N ASP A 9 21.53 -88.30 11.75
CA ASP A 9 20.97 -87.95 13.06
C ASP A 9 22.06 -87.55 14.09
N ALA A 10 23.27 -88.10 13.96
CA ALA A 10 24.43 -87.72 14.79
C ALA A 10 25.04 -86.36 14.40
N LEU A 11 24.85 -85.89 13.17
CA LEU A 11 25.28 -84.56 12.73
C LEU A 11 24.26 -83.48 13.14
N LEU A 12 22.96 -83.78 13.01
CA LEU A 12 21.88 -82.85 13.38
C LEU A 12 21.85 -82.54 14.89
N SER A 13 22.21 -83.50 15.72
CA SER A 13 22.28 -83.34 17.19
C SER A 13 23.53 -82.57 17.66
N ARG A 14 24.54 -82.41 16.80
CA ARG A 14 25.77 -81.65 17.11
C ARG A 14 25.67 -80.17 16.72
N GLU A 15 24.83 -79.81 15.75
CA GLU A 15 24.54 -78.41 15.40
C GLU A 15 23.52 -77.73 16.35
N LEU A 16 22.73 -78.51 17.10
CA LEU A 16 21.76 -77.98 18.06
C LEU A 16 22.30 -77.77 19.48
N GLN A 17 23.60 -77.96 19.72
CA GLN A 17 24.24 -77.78 21.04
C GLN A 17 25.29 -76.66 21.07
N PHE A 18 25.28 -75.76 20.08
CA PHE A 18 26.24 -74.66 20.00
C PHE A 18 25.54 -73.31 19.83
N ASP A 19 24.82 -72.85 20.87
CA ASP A 19 24.65 -71.43 21.23
C ASP A 19 23.67 -71.29 22.39
N ASP A 20 24.10 -71.65 23.60
CA ASP A 20 23.36 -71.28 24.82
C ASP A 20 24.29 -70.86 25.97
N ASP A 21 25.45 -70.29 25.63
CA ASP A 21 26.29 -69.54 26.57
C ASP A 21 26.27 -68.05 26.20
N PHE A 22 25.07 -67.46 26.18
CA PHE A 22 24.93 -66.01 26.20
C PHE A 22 24.78 -65.56 27.65
N THR A 23 25.89 -65.56 28.40
CA THR A 23 25.95 -64.74 29.61
C THR A 23 25.64 -63.30 29.20
N PRO A 24 24.67 -62.61 29.82
CA PRO A 24 24.45 -61.21 29.50
C PRO A 24 25.74 -60.48 29.88
N PHE A 25 26.39 -59.86 28.89
CA PHE A 25 27.43 -58.86 29.16
C PHE A 25 26.89 -57.97 30.28
N PRO A 26 27.68 -57.68 31.34
CA PRO A 26 27.22 -56.77 32.37
C PRO A 26 26.79 -55.51 31.64
N LYS A 27 25.49 -55.17 31.72
CA LYS A 27 24.99 -53.88 31.27
C LYS A 27 25.74 -52.88 32.11
N THR A 28 26.87 -52.39 31.60
CA THR A 28 27.47 -51.18 32.09
C THR A 28 26.37 -50.16 31.93
N LYS A 29 25.70 -49.85 33.04
CA LYS A 29 25.00 -48.57 33.16
C LYS A 29 26.12 -47.56 33.11
N THR A 30 26.58 -47.22 31.91
CA THR A 30 27.12 -45.91 31.62
C THR A 30 25.99 -44.96 31.98
N LYS A 31 25.86 -44.63 33.27
CA LYS A 31 25.29 -43.35 33.65
C LYS A 31 26.14 -42.38 32.87
N ALA A 32 25.58 -41.82 31.80
CA ALA A 32 26.18 -40.72 31.08
C ALA A 32 26.47 -39.68 32.15
N ARG A 33 27.73 -39.64 32.60
CA ARG A 33 28.18 -38.69 33.59
C ARG A 33 28.34 -37.43 32.75
N HIS A 34 27.20 -36.80 32.44
CA HIS A 34 27.15 -35.46 31.88
C HIS A 34 27.89 -34.61 32.89
N THR A 35 29.18 -34.42 32.60
CA THR A 35 30.06 -33.64 33.44
C THR A 35 29.45 -32.24 33.44
N TYR A 36 29.40 -31.55 34.57
CA TYR A 36 28.84 -30.20 34.66
C TYR A 36 29.34 -29.26 33.54
N LYS A 37 30.55 -29.53 33.01
CA LYS A 37 31.13 -28.89 31.83
C LYS A 37 30.32 -29.07 30.53
N PHE A 38 29.78 -30.26 30.25
CA PHE A 38 28.93 -30.49 29.07
C PHE A 38 27.59 -29.77 29.18
N ILE A 39 26.96 -29.82 30.36
CA ILE A 39 25.72 -29.08 30.63
C ILE A 39 25.97 -27.56 30.51
N LEU A 40 27.12 -27.08 31.00
CA LEU A 40 27.52 -25.69 30.89
C LEU A 40 27.73 -25.27 29.42
N VAL A 41 28.42 -26.08 28.62
CA VAL A 41 28.65 -25.81 27.19
C VAL A 41 27.33 -25.83 26.40
N GLU A 42 26.45 -26.81 26.64
CA GLU A 42 25.11 -26.84 26.03
C GLU A 42 24.28 -25.62 26.43
N SER A 43 24.32 -25.22 27.70
CA SER A 43 23.62 -24.03 28.20
C SER A 43 24.14 -22.74 27.55
N ILE A 44 25.46 -22.61 27.38
CA ILE A 44 26.08 -21.46 26.70
C ILE A 44 25.72 -21.46 25.21
N ALA A 45 25.72 -22.61 24.55
CA ALA A 45 25.35 -22.72 23.15
C ALA A 45 23.87 -22.36 22.91
N ILE A 46 22.97 -22.85 23.76
CA ILE A 46 21.54 -22.50 23.72
C ILE A 46 21.36 -21.00 23.98
N LEU A 47 22.04 -20.44 24.98
CA LEU A 47 21.99 -19.00 25.25
C LEU A 47 22.50 -18.18 24.06
N SER A 48 23.60 -18.60 23.43
CA SER A 48 24.12 -17.96 22.21
C SER A 48 23.12 -18.00 21.07
N ILE A 49 22.49 -19.16 20.82
CA ILE A 49 21.46 -19.29 19.77
C ILE A 49 20.27 -18.36 20.09
N ILE A 50 19.79 -18.34 21.33
CA ILE A 50 18.69 -17.45 21.74
C ILE A 50 19.07 -15.98 21.53
N LEU A 51 20.28 -15.57 21.94
CA LEU A 51 20.74 -14.19 21.78
C LEU A 51 20.89 -13.81 20.30
N ASN A 52 21.36 -14.71 19.44
CA ASN A 52 21.43 -14.48 18.00
C ASN A 52 20.04 -14.43 17.35
N ILE A 53 19.08 -15.25 17.81
CA ILE A 53 17.69 -15.18 17.38
C ILE A 53 17.07 -13.85 17.81
N ILE A 54 17.27 -13.41 19.05
CA ILE A 54 16.78 -12.12 19.53
C ILE A 54 17.41 -10.98 18.72
N ALA A 55 18.72 -11.02 18.49
CA ALA A 55 19.41 -10.01 17.68
C ALA A 55 18.92 -10.00 16.22
N ALA A 56 18.68 -11.17 15.63
CA ALA A 56 18.11 -11.27 14.29
C ALA A 56 16.68 -10.74 14.27
N VAL A 57 15.84 -11.08 15.26
CA VAL A 57 14.49 -10.55 15.40
C VAL A 57 14.53 -9.03 15.57
N ASP A 58 15.36 -8.48 16.44
CA ASP A 58 15.47 -7.02 16.61
C ASP A 58 16.02 -6.31 15.37
N TYR A 59 16.90 -6.97 14.62
CA TYR A 59 17.48 -6.43 13.39
C TYR A 59 16.48 -6.46 12.21
N PHE A 60 15.73 -7.55 12.07
CA PHE A 60 14.77 -7.76 10.98
C PHE A 60 13.33 -7.36 11.33
N ALA A 61 13.01 -7.12 12.61
CA ALA A 61 11.69 -6.65 13.00
C ALA A 61 11.48 -5.21 12.53
N PRO A 62 10.29 -4.90 11.99
CA PRO A 62 9.93 -3.54 11.64
C PRO A 62 9.96 -2.68 12.92
N LYS A 63 10.83 -1.68 12.94
CA LYS A 63 10.85 -0.68 14.01
C LYS A 63 9.57 0.15 13.89
N ASN A 64 8.63 -0.05 14.81
CA ASN A 64 7.43 0.77 14.89
C ASN A 64 7.82 2.19 15.29
N VAL A 65 8.00 3.07 14.31
CA VAL A 65 8.10 4.50 14.54
C VAL A 65 6.72 4.98 14.96
N SER A 66 6.50 5.20 16.27
CA SER A 66 5.25 5.80 16.73
C SER A 66 5.30 7.30 16.41
N PHE A 67 4.65 7.72 15.33
CA PHE A 67 4.33 9.13 15.13
C PHE A 67 3.24 9.51 16.13
N ARG A 68 3.53 10.47 17.02
CA ARG A 68 2.48 11.17 17.77
C ARG A 68 1.84 12.17 16.83
N ASP A 69 0.90 11.70 16.03
CA ASP A 69 0.16 12.54 15.10
C ASP A 69 -1.18 12.98 15.70
N VAL A 70 -1.56 14.23 15.42
CA VAL A 70 -2.88 14.77 15.75
C VAL A 70 -3.77 14.54 14.53
N PRO A 71 -4.96 13.90 14.68
CA PRO A 71 -5.90 13.74 13.58
C PRO A 71 -6.23 15.08 12.90
N THR A 72 -6.49 15.07 11.59
CA THR A 72 -6.79 16.33 10.89
C THR A 72 -8.07 16.97 11.41
N ASP A 73 -8.10 18.30 11.46
CA ASP A 73 -9.30 19.05 11.86
C ASP A 73 -10.47 18.91 10.87
N TYR A 74 -10.21 18.38 9.67
CA TYR A 74 -11.18 18.32 8.58
C TYR A 74 -11.81 16.93 8.46
N SER A 75 -11.00 15.92 8.11
CA SER A 75 -11.45 14.54 7.93
C SER A 75 -11.33 13.69 9.19
N GLY A 76 -10.63 14.18 10.23
CA GLY A 76 -10.45 13.43 11.48
C GLY A 76 -9.53 12.21 11.34
N LEU A 77 -8.82 12.06 10.23
CA LEU A 77 -7.95 10.91 9.99
C LEU A 77 -6.60 11.09 10.69
N PRO A 78 -6.05 10.05 11.34
CA PRO A 78 -4.67 9.99 11.83
C PRO A 78 -3.69 9.43 10.77
N HIS A 79 -2.38 9.55 11.02
CA HIS A 79 -1.35 8.80 10.28
C HIS A 79 -1.25 7.39 10.86
N ASP A 80 -2.12 6.49 10.39
CA ASP A 80 -2.28 5.13 10.94
C ASP A 80 -2.00 4.01 9.92
N GLN A 81 -1.48 4.35 8.74
CA GLN A 81 -1.14 3.40 7.70
C GLN A 81 0.39 3.31 7.56
N PRO A 82 1.04 2.23 8.03
CA PRO A 82 2.43 1.98 7.69
C PRO A 82 2.56 1.75 6.19
N VAL A 83 3.45 2.48 5.55
CA VAL A 83 3.76 2.35 4.12
C VAL A 83 5.26 2.22 3.96
N VAL A 84 5.69 1.37 3.03
CA VAL A 84 7.07 1.26 2.62
C VAL A 84 7.17 1.83 1.21
N TYR A 85 8.11 2.75 0.98
CA TYR A 85 8.28 3.34 -0.35
C TYR A 85 8.92 2.34 -1.30
N ASP A 86 8.14 1.91 -2.29
CA ASP A 86 8.52 0.95 -3.31
C ASP A 86 8.88 1.67 -4.62
N TRP A 87 10.15 1.54 -5.02
CA TRP A 87 10.69 2.12 -6.25
C TRP A 87 10.37 1.27 -7.49
N GLU A 88 9.92 0.03 -7.31
CA GLU A 88 9.48 -0.90 -8.35
C GLU A 88 7.96 -0.96 -8.50
N SER A 89 7.26 0.01 -7.89
CA SER A 89 5.79 0.08 -7.98
C SER A 89 5.31 0.12 -9.44
N PRO A 90 4.04 -0.29 -9.71
CA PRO A 90 3.47 -0.24 -11.05
C PRO A 90 3.49 1.14 -11.71
N PHE A 91 3.65 2.21 -10.92
CA PHE A 91 3.72 3.60 -11.37
C PHE A 91 5.13 4.04 -11.80
N GLY A 92 6.17 3.34 -11.34
CA GLY A 92 7.57 3.72 -11.52
C GLY A 92 8.25 3.09 -12.74
N PRO A 93 9.46 3.56 -13.10
CA PRO A 93 10.20 3.08 -14.26
C PRO A 93 10.71 1.63 -14.14
N GLY A 94 10.66 1.03 -12.94
CA GLY A 94 10.98 -0.39 -12.75
C GLY A 94 10.02 -1.33 -13.48
N ASN A 95 8.78 -0.88 -13.74
CA ASN A 95 7.81 -1.63 -14.52
C ASN A 95 8.14 -1.52 -16.03
N GLN A 96 8.56 -2.60 -16.68
CA GLN A 96 8.89 -2.57 -18.12
C GLN A 96 7.66 -2.55 -19.04
N ASN A 97 6.45 -2.72 -18.49
CA ASN A 97 5.20 -2.67 -19.24
C ASN A 97 4.63 -1.24 -19.24
N SER A 98 4.99 -0.44 -20.24
CA SER A 98 4.54 0.94 -20.37
C SER A 98 3.02 1.08 -20.49
N THR A 99 2.35 0.12 -21.13
CA THR A 99 0.88 0.11 -21.25
C THR A 99 0.23 -0.03 -19.88
N LEU A 100 0.69 -0.98 -19.07
CA LEU A 100 0.21 -1.13 -17.70
C LEU A 100 0.48 0.13 -16.86
N GLN A 101 1.64 0.76 -17.04
CA GLN A 101 1.91 2.03 -16.36
C GLN A 101 0.88 3.10 -16.74
N ASP A 102 0.60 3.26 -18.03
CA ASP A 102 -0.40 4.23 -18.49
C ASP A 102 -1.77 3.92 -17.87
N GLU A 103 -2.21 2.65 -17.89
CA GLU A 103 -3.47 2.23 -17.29
C GLU A 103 -3.57 2.57 -15.79
N VAL A 104 -2.56 2.25 -14.98
CA VAL A 104 -2.62 2.50 -13.52
C VAL A 104 -2.55 3.99 -13.19
N TRP A 105 -1.81 4.78 -13.97
CA TRP A 105 -1.76 6.23 -13.80
C TRP A 105 -3.09 6.89 -14.17
N GLU A 106 -3.74 6.40 -15.22
CA GLU A 106 -5.02 6.93 -15.67
C GLU A 106 -6.19 6.48 -14.79
N ALA A 107 -6.12 5.29 -14.20
CA ALA A 107 -7.11 4.78 -13.25
C ALA A 107 -7.19 5.55 -11.93
N MET A 108 -6.22 6.42 -11.62
CA MET A 108 -6.28 7.25 -10.42
C MET A 108 -7.47 8.21 -10.47
N THR A 109 -8.45 7.98 -9.59
CA THR A 109 -9.65 8.81 -9.51
C THR A 109 -9.37 10.10 -8.74
N ILE A 110 -9.50 11.23 -9.41
CA ILE A 110 -9.19 12.55 -8.84
C ILE A 110 -10.44 13.42 -8.60
N GLY A 111 -11.49 13.24 -9.39
CA GLY A 111 -12.73 14.03 -9.31
C GLY A 111 -13.48 13.88 -7.98
N GLN A 112 -13.34 12.73 -7.31
CA GLN A 112 -13.89 12.46 -5.99
C GLN A 112 -13.39 13.44 -4.92
N GLY A 113 -12.23 14.08 -5.14
CA GLY A 113 -11.69 15.09 -4.25
C GLY A 113 -12.48 16.40 -4.22
N ILE A 114 -13.41 16.61 -5.15
CA ILE A 114 -14.31 17.76 -5.15
C ILE A 114 -15.52 17.45 -4.27
N ILE A 115 -15.57 18.11 -3.11
CA ILE A 115 -16.52 17.85 -2.04
C ILE A 115 -17.41 19.06 -1.78
N SER A 116 -18.60 18.85 -1.22
CA SER A 116 -19.48 19.88 -0.69
C SER A 116 -19.46 19.84 0.83
N LEU A 117 -19.27 20.98 1.49
CA LEU A 117 -19.26 21.10 2.95
C LEU A 117 -20.26 22.17 3.42
N PRO A 118 -20.92 22.01 4.59
CA PRO A 118 -21.78 23.06 5.14
C PRO A 118 -21.00 24.36 5.35
N LYS A 119 -21.55 25.49 4.91
CA LYS A 119 -20.87 26.80 5.00
C LYS A 119 -20.52 27.19 6.43
N ASP A 120 -21.41 26.92 7.38
CA ASP A 120 -21.17 27.23 8.80
C ASP A 120 -20.07 26.36 9.40
N TRP A 121 -20.02 25.07 9.05
CA TRP A 121 -18.94 24.17 9.46
C TRP A 121 -17.60 24.63 8.88
N ALA A 122 -17.56 24.95 7.59
CA ALA A 122 -16.33 25.41 6.92
C ALA A 122 -15.81 26.70 7.56
N LYS A 123 -16.70 27.65 7.84
CA LYS A 123 -16.38 28.89 8.57
C LYS A 123 -15.84 28.61 9.97
N ALA A 124 -16.47 27.70 10.73
CA ALA A 124 -16.02 27.32 12.06
C ALA A 124 -14.62 26.66 12.05
N LYS A 125 -14.26 26.00 10.95
CA LYS A 125 -12.93 25.43 10.70
C LYS A 125 -11.92 26.41 10.10
N GLY A 126 -12.29 27.69 9.95
CA GLY A 126 -11.40 28.72 9.41
C GLY A 126 -11.12 28.59 7.92
N LEU A 127 -11.90 27.78 7.18
CA LEU A 127 -11.75 27.68 5.74
C LEU A 127 -12.21 28.98 5.07
N HIS A 128 -11.49 29.38 4.01
CA HIS A 128 -11.92 30.49 3.17
C HIS A 128 -13.28 30.20 2.53
N PRO A 129 -14.12 31.23 2.31
CA PRO A 129 -15.34 31.07 1.52
C PRO A 129 -15.02 30.50 0.15
N SER A 130 -15.89 29.61 -0.34
CA SER A 130 -15.74 28.97 -1.64
C SER A 130 -17.02 29.06 -2.48
N ALA A 131 -16.97 28.56 -3.70
CA ALA A 131 -18.10 28.51 -4.62
C ALA A 131 -19.29 27.78 -3.97
N THR A 132 -20.51 28.26 -4.24
CA THR A 132 -21.72 27.63 -3.71
C THR A 132 -21.97 26.30 -4.44
N PHE A 133 -22.33 25.27 -3.68
CA PHE A 133 -22.70 23.98 -4.26
C PHE A 133 -24.03 24.11 -5.02
N PRO A 134 -24.12 23.71 -6.31
CA PRO A 134 -25.31 23.97 -7.11
C PRO A 134 -26.59 23.31 -6.59
N TRP A 135 -26.49 22.16 -5.92
CA TRP A 135 -27.65 21.38 -5.47
C TRP A 135 -28.09 21.70 -4.04
N ASP A 136 -27.28 22.44 -3.28
CA ASP A 136 -27.62 22.91 -1.94
C ASP A 136 -26.85 24.19 -1.60
N HIS A 137 -27.56 25.31 -1.58
CA HIS A 137 -26.98 26.63 -1.36
C HIS A 137 -26.45 26.86 0.07
N SER A 138 -26.80 26.00 1.03
CA SER A 138 -26.23 26.03 2.39
C SER A 138 -24.80 25.46 2.43
N ARG A 139 -24.36 24.83 1.35
CA ARG A 139 -23.05 24.19 1.22
C ARG A 139 -22.15 24.93 0.22
N ALA A 140 -20.84 24.73 0.37
CA ALA A 140 -19.82 25.24 -0.53
C ALA A 140 -18.90 24.12 -1.02
N VAL A 141 -18.38 24.28 -2.24
CA VAL A 141 -17.54 23.28 -2.92
C VAL A 141 -16.08 23.50 -2.53
N TYR A 142 -15.36 22.45 -2.18
CA TYR A 142 -13.93 22.47 -1.89
C TYR A 142 -13.21 21.36 -2.65
N LEU A 143 -11.94 21.57 -2.98
CA LEU A 143 -11.06 20.51 -3.48
C LEU A 143 -10.13 20.05 -2.34
N VAL A 144 -10.15 18.76 -2.05
CA VAL A 144 -9.24 18.15 -1.07
C VAL A 144 -7.81 18.24 -1.59
N ALA A 145 -6.92 18.81 -0.78
CA ALA A 145 -5.53 19.10 -1.19
C ALA A 145 -4.76 17.85 -1.67
N GLY A 146 -4.99 16.68 -1.06
CA GLY A 146 -4.38 15.42 -1.51
C GLY A 146 -4.80 15.05 -2.94
N TYR A 147 -6.09 15.14 -3.26
CA TYR A 147 -6.60 14.89 -4.60
C TYR A 147 -6.08 15.93 -5.61
N HIS A 148 -5.94 17.20 -5.21
CA HIS A 148 -5.31 18.22 -6.07
C HIS A 148 -3.86 17.87 -6.41
N LYS A 149 -3.08 17.36 -5.45
CA LYS A 149 -1.69 16.92 -5.69
C LYS A 149 -1.66 15.73 -6.67
N LEU A 150 -2.59 14.77 -6.53
CA LEU A 150 -2.73 13.64 -7.46
C LEU A 150 -3.09 14.09 -8.88
N HIS A 151 -4.01 15.04 -9.02
CA HIS A 151 -4.34 15.69 -10.28
C HIS A 151 -3.11 16.32 -10.95
N CYS A 152 -2.36 17.12 -10.19
CA CYS A 152 -1.15 17.79 -10.69
C CYS A 152 -0.09 16.79 -11.18
N ILE A 153 0.20 15.73 -10.41
CA ILE A 153 1.23 14.75 -10.80
C ILE A 153 0.80 13.94 -12.02
N LYS A 154 -0.50 13.62 -12.15
CA LYS A 154 -1.08 12.96 -13.32
C LYS A 154 -0.89 13.80 -14.58
N LYS A 155 -1.22 15.10 -14.56
CA LYS A 155 -1.00 16.03 -15.69
C LYS A 155 0.48 16.21 -16.05
N ILE A 156 1.37 16.33 -15.05
CA ILE A 156 2.82 16.41 -15.30
C ILE A 156 3.32 15.16 -16.02
N ARG A 157 2.90 13.96 -15.58
CA ARG A 157 3.25 12.71 -16.25
C ARG A 157 2.76 12.70 -17.69
N ARG A 158 1.46 12.99 -17.91
CA ARG A 158 0.85 13.04 -19.26
C ARG A 158 1.70 13.91 -20.20
N TRP A 159 2.09 15.09 -19.75
CA TRP A 159 2.91 16.01 -20.52
C TRP A 159 4.32 15.46 -20.83
N ILE A 160 4.99 14.84 -19.85
CA ILE A 160 6.33 14.25 -20.03
C ILE A 160 6.27 13.09 -21.02
N VAL A 161 5.34 12.15 -20.83
CA VAL A 161 5.23 10.93 -21.63
C VAL A 161 4.79 11.27 -23.06
N ALA A 162 3.81 12.17 -23.23
CA ALA A 162 3.40 12.64 -24.55
C ALA A 162 4.56 13.31 -25.30
N THR A 163 5.40 14.08 -24.59
CA THR A 163 6.59 14.70 -25.18
C THR A 163 7.61 13.68 -25.64
N GLU A 164 7.93 12.69 -24.80
CA GLU A 164 8.89 11.63 -25.11
C GLU A 164 8.43 10.78 -26.30
N ARG A 165 7.12 10.48 -26.36
CA ARG A 165 6.52 9.67 -27.43
C ARG A 165 6.25 10.45 -28.72
N GLY A 166 6.40 11.78 -28.71
CA GLY A 166 6.03 12.65 -29.84
C GLY A 166 4.52 12.74 -30.09
N SER A 167 3.71 12.39 -29.09
CA SER A 167 2.24 12.43 -29.13
C SER A 167 1.70 13.84 -28.90
N GLN A 168 0.42 14.04 -29.20
CA GLN A 168 -0.25 15.31 -28.92
C GLN A 168 -0.34 15.56 -27.41
N ARG A 169 0.15 16.73 -26.98
CA ARG A 169 -0.04 17.21 -25.61
C ARG A 169 -1.46 17.75 -25.46
N THR A 170 -2.19 17.21 -24.49
CA THR A 170 -3.54 17.68 -24.14
C THR A 170 -3.50 18.82 -23.12
N ASP A 171 -2.58 18.75 -22.15
CA ASP A 171 -2.43 19.79 -21.13
C ASP A 171 -1.63 21.01 -21.64
N HIS A 172 -2.13 22.21 -21.34
CA HIS A 172 -1.44 23.45 -21.63
C HIS A 172 -0.15 23.60 -20.81
N TYR A 173 0.91 24.10 -21.44
CA TYR A 173 2.22 24.30 -20.80
C TYR A 173 2.15 25.09 -19.49
N GLU A 174 1.41 26.19 -19.45
CA GLU A 174 1.25 27.01 -18.24
C GLU A 174 0.54 26.27 -17.10
N HIS A 175 -0.42 25.41 -17.43
CA HIS A 175 -1.11 24.58 -16.45
C HIS A 175 -0.14 23.58 -15.82
N VAL A 176 0.71 22.94 -16.62
CA VAL A 176 1.74 22.00 -16.13
C VAL A 176 2.76 22.71 -15.22
N LEU A 177 3.17 23.94 -15.56
CA LEU A 177 4.05 24.73 -14.69
C LEU A 177 3.37 25.10 -13.35
N HIS A 178 2.09 25.47 -13.39
CA HIS A 178 1.31 25.71 -12.18
C HIS A 178 1.23 24.45 -11.30
N CYS A 179 0.95 23.29 -11.90
CA CYS A 179 0.93 22.00 -11.19
C CYS A 179 2.28 21.70 -10.53
N LEU A 180 3.38 21.93 -11.25
CA LEU A 180 4.73 21.71 -10.75
C LEU A 180 5.05 22.60 -9.55
N ASP A 181 4.71 23.89 -9.63
CA ASP A 181 4.91 24.82 -8.50
C ASP A 181 3.99 24.49 -7.32
N GLY A 182 2.74 24.07 -7.57
CA GLY A 182 1.82 23.64 -6.53
C GLY A 182 2.33 22.44 -5.73
N ILE A 183 2.91 21.43 -6.40
CA ILE A 183 3.57 20.29 -5.74
C ILE A 183 4.79 20.75 -4.96
N ARG A 184 5.64 21.61 -5.53
CA ARG A 184 6.81 22.17 -4.84
C ARG A 184 6.41 22.90 -3.55
N GLN A 185 5.38 23.74 -3.60
CA GLN A 185 4.87 24.45 -2.43
C GLN A 185 4.32 23.47 -1.37
N ALA A 186 3.61 22.43 -1.80
CA ALA A 186 3.11 21.40 -0.88
C ALA A 186 4.25 20.65 -0.16
N ILE A 187 5.33 20.30 -0.87
CA ILE A 187 6.51 19.64 -0.28
C ILE A 187 7.16 20.56 0.75
N LEU A 188 7.35 21.83 0.43
CA LEU A 188 7.94 22.80 1.38
C LEU A 188 7.06 23.07 2.59
N CYS A 189 5.74 23.02 2.42
CA CYS A 189 4.78 23.18 3.51
C CYS A 189 4.82 22.01 4.48
N GLU A 190 4.94 20.78 3.97
CA GLU A 190 5.05 19.58 4.81
C GLU A 190 6.37 19.57 5.60
N GLY A 191 7.48 19.95 4.95
CA GLY A 191 8.77 20.04 5.62
C GLY A 191 9.26 18.72 6.21
N ASP A 192 9.03 17.60 5.51
CA ASP A 192 9.39 16.25 5.95
C ASP A 192 10.89 16.14 6.27
N ASP A 193 11.21 16.01 7.55
CA ASP A 193 12.55 15.97 8.12
C ASP A 193 13.08 14.55 8.33
N THR A 194 12.38 13.53 7.81
CA THR A 194 12.78 12.13 7.94
C THR A 194 14.14 11.88 7.26
N PRO A 195 15.18 11.47 8.00
CA PRO A 195 16.48 11.18 7.42
C PRO A 195 16.42 9.89 6.61
N LEU A 196 16.86 9.96 5.34
CA LEU A 196 16.95 8.80 4.46
C LEU A 196 18.36 8.19 4.55
N TYR A 197 18.47 6.87 4.64
CA TYR A 197 19.75 6.21 4.39
C TYR A 197 20.19 6.42 2.94
N LEU A 198 21.49 6.40 2.72
CA LEU A 198 22.11 6.43 1.39
C LEU A 198 22.78 5.08 1.15
N SER A 199 22.55 4.47 -0.02
CA SER A 199 23.29 3.26 -0.41
C SER A 199 24.76 3.56 -0.69
N GLU A 200 25.61 2.54 -0.58
CA GLU A 200 27.03 2.63 -0.93
C GLU A 200 27.22 2.98 -2.43
N VAL A 201 28.43 3.45 -2.76
CA VAL A 201 28.79 4.00 -4.08
C VAL A 201 28.54 2.98 -5.20
N GLY A 202 27.54 3.25 -6.04
CA GLY A 202 27.21 2.45 -7.23
C GLY A 202 25.70 2.43 -7.49
N ASP A 203 24.92 2.31 -6.42
CA ASP A 203 23.47 2.44 -6.44
C ASP A 203 23.11 3.85 -5.95
N LYS A 204 22.37 4.63 -6.75
CA LYS A 204 21.88 5.96 -6.35
C LYS A 204 20.52 5.83 -5.64
N ILE A 205 20.47 5.03 -4.58
CA ILE A 205 19.25 4.76 -3.83
C ILE A 205 19.27 5.52 -2.51
N SER A 206 18.20 6.28 -2.25
CA SER A 206 17.99 6.99 -1.00
C SER A 206 16.66 6.57 -0.39
N GLY A 207 16.67 6.06 0.84
CA GLY A 207 15.45 5.79 1.62
C GLY A 207 14.48 4.77 1.01
N ARG A 208 14.96 3.83 0.20
CA ARG A 208 14.15 2.70 -0.29
C ARG A 208 13.83 1.77 0.89
N ASP A 209 12.67 1.14 0.91
CA ASP A 209 12.30 0.21 1.99
C ASP A 209 12.20 0.83 3.41
N GLU A 210 12.33 2.16 3.53
CA GLU A 210 12.16 2.84 4.81
C GLU A 210 10.67 2.97 5.15
N PRO A 211 10.26 2.57 6.37
CA PRO A 211 8.88 2.66 6.78
C PRO A 211 8.46 4.12 7.03
N ARG A 212 7.30 4.49 6.49
CA ARG A 212 6.60 5.75 6.72
C ARG A 212 5.25 5.49 7.39
N GLN A 213 4.74 6.48 8.12
CA GLN A 213 3.37 6.47 8.62
C GLN A 213 2.55 7.46 7.79
N CYS A 214 1.63 6.93 6.99
CA CYS A 214 0.77 7.70 6.08
C CYS A 214 -0.67 7.74 6.62
N ARG A 215 -1.49 8.66 6.09
CA ARG A 215 -2.95 8.57 6.25
C ARG A 215 -3.51 7.53 5.29
N ASP A 216 -4.49 6.76 5.75
CA ASP A 216 -5.16 5.77 4.92
C ASP A 216 -6.04 6.45 3.85
N TRP A 217 -5.64 6.32 2.58
CA TRP A 217 -6.36 6.85 1.43
C TRP A 217 -7.76 6.28 1.28
N SER A 218 -8.01 5.03 1.68
CA SER A 218 -9.35 4.43 1.60
C SER A 218 -10.33 5.09 2.57
N LYS A 219 -9.84 5.58 3.71
CA LYS A 219 -10.64 6.37 4.66
C LYS A 219 -10.88 7.78 4.15
N LEU A 220 -9.86 8.40 3.54
CA LEU A 220 -10.01 9.72 2.93
C LEU A 220 -11.00 9.71 1.76
N ASP A 221 -10.93 8.69 0.92
CA ASP A 221 -11.86 8.47 -0.19
C ASP A 221 -13.30 8.31 0.28
N ARG A 222 -13.51 7.51 1.32
CA ARG A 222 -14.83 7.36 1.93
C ARG A 222 -15.38 8.68 2.46
N TRP A 223 -14.56 9.44 3.18
CA TRP A 223 -14.94 10.76 3.68
C TRP A 223 -15.28 11.75 2.54
N ALA A 224 -14.52 11.69 1.45
CA ALA A 224 -14.79 12.52 0.27
C ALA A 224 -16.10 12.13 -0.42
N LYS A 225 -16.39 10.82 -0.54
CA LYS A 225 -17.65 10.29 -1.08
C LYS A 225 -18.87 10.68 -0.23
N GLU A 226 -18.75 10.59 1.09
CA GLU A 226 -19.79 11.03 2.05
C GLU A 226 -20.08 12.54 1.92
N ASN A 227 -19.07 13.32 1.50
CA ASN A 227 -19.18 14.75 1.28
C ASN A 227 -19.17 15.11 -0.21
N THR A 228 -19.61 14.22 -1.10
CA THR A 228 -19.53 14.45 -2.55
C THR A 228 -20.18 15.77 -2.98
N ALA A 229 -19.58 16.44 -3.97
CA ALA A 229 -20.21 17.53 -4.71
C ALA A 229 -20.92 17.04 -5.98
N CYS A 230 -21.20 15.74 -6.13
CA CYS A 230 -21.69 15.15 -7.39
C CYS A 230 -20.79 15.46 -8.60
N TYR A 231 -19.50 15.66 -8.35
CA TYR A 231 -18.56 16.14 -9.34
C TYR A 231 -17.90 14.99 -10.10
N GLY A 232 -17.72 15.16 -11.41
CA GLY A 232 -17.01 14.23 -12.27
C GLY A 232 -16.48 14.89 -13.53
N TYR A 233 -15.46 14.27 -14.13
CA TYR A 233 -14.91 14.67 -15.41
C TYR A 233 -15.44 13.74 -16.50
N ASP A 234 -16.00 14.31 -17.59
CA ASP A 234 -16.24 13.56 -18.83
C ASP A 234 -14.89 13.31 -19.54
N ASN A 235 -14.09 14.38 -19.71
CA ASN A 235 -12.71 14.31 -20.19
C ASN A 235 -11.88 15.44 -19.57
N GLU A 236 -11.12 15.10 -18.55
CA GLU A 236 -10.31 16.04 -17.77
C GLU A 236 -9.19 16.71 -18.59
N ALA A 237 -8.77 16.08 -19.69
CA ALA A 237 -7.71 16.55 -20.56
C ALA A 237 -8.23 17.48 -21.67
N ALA A 238 -9.50 17.36 -22.05
CA ALA A 238 -10.12 18.16 -23.10
C ALA A 238 -10.91 19.38 -22.57
N ASP A 239 -11.21 19.41 -21.27
CA ASP A 239 -12.08 20.41 -20.68
C ASP A 239 -11.74 20.70 -19.22
N ASP A 240 -10.93 21.75 -19.03
CA ASP A 240 -10.61 22.33 -17.72
C ASP A 240 -11.53 23.51 -17.36
N SER A 241 -12.51 23.84 -18.21
CA SER A 241 -13.28 25.09 -18.13
C SER A 241 -14.29 25.12 -16.97
N GLY A 242 -14.38 24.02 -16.21
CA GLY A 242 -15.29 23.88 -15.09
C GLY A 242 -16.74 24.04 -15.51
N GLY A 243 -17.58 24.42 -14.55
CA GLY A 243 -18.99 24.71 -14.78
C GLY A 243 -19.95 23.58 -14.43
N ILE A 244 -21.23 23.87 -14.61
CA ILE A 244 -22.32 23.10 -13.99
C ILE A 244 -22.41 21.66 -14.50
N LYS A 245 -22.03 21.40 -15.75
CA LYS A 245 -22.05 20.06 -16.38
C LYS A 245 -21.29 19.00 -15.59
N HIS A 246 -20.22 19.38 -14.88
CA HIS A 246 -19.44 18.45 -14.08
C HIS A 246 -20.14 18.00 -12.81
N TYR A 247 -21.23 18.66 -12.40
CA TYR A 247 -21.96 18.36 -11.17
C TYR A 247 -23.12 17.36 -11.37
N LYS A 248 -23.19 16.69 -12.54
CA LYS A 248 -24.28 15.75 -12.90
C LYS A 248 -24.13 14.34 -12.31
N TYR A 249 -23.03 14.02 -11.62
CA TYR A 249 -22.69 12.64 -11.20
C TYR A 249 -23.00 12.38 -9.73
N CYS A 250 -24.26 12.61 -9.33
CA CYS A 250 -24.67 12.27 -7.98
C CYS A 250 -24.77 10.73 -7.80
N PRO A 251 -24.30 10.19 -6.67
CA PRO A 251 -24.58 8.80 -6.28
C PRO A 251 -26.09 8.49 -6.28
N ARG A 252 -26.46 7.21 -6.50
CA ARG A 252 -27.87 6.80 -6.61
C ARG A 252 -28.71 7.16 -5.39
N ASP A 253 -28.12 7.06 -4.21
CA ASP A 253 -28.70 7.33 -2.90
C ASP A 253 -28.48 8.77 -2.42
N SER A 254 -27.87 9.63 -3.24
CA SER A 254 -27.62 11.02 -2.89
C SER A 254 -28.93 11.80 -2.70
N PRO A 255 -29.08 12.57 -1.61
CA PRO A 255 -30.24 13.43 -1.41
C PRO A 255 -30.30 14.56 -2.46
N TYR A 256 -29.19 14.83 -3.15
CA TYR A 256 -29.09 15.86 -4.19
C TYR A 256 -29.45 15.33 -5.58
N ALA A 257 -29.55 14.01 -5.77
CA ALA A 257 -29.83 13.42 -7.08
C ALA A 257 -31.16 13.90 -7.71
N PRO A 258 -32.28 14.04 -6.96
CA PRO A 258 -33.53 14.54 -7.55
C PRO A 258 -33.40 15.96 -8.11
N VAL A 259 -32.79 16.88 -7.34
CA VAL A 259 -32.61 18.29 -7.76
C VAL A 259 -31.66 18.39 -8.96
N MET A 260 -30.58 17.61 -8.95
CA MET A 260 -29.66 17.51 -10.07
C MET A 260 -30.37 17.00 -11.34
N ARG A 261 -31.15 15.92 -11.24
CA ARG A 261 -31.89 15.34 -12.38
C ARG A 261 -32.90 16.34 -12.94
N GLU A 262 -33.64 17.02 -12.07
CA GLU A 262 -34.59 18.06 -12.47
C GLU A 262 -33.88 19.18 -13.25
N TYR A 263 -32.73 19.66 -12.75
CA TYR A 263 -31.96 20.73 -13.40
C TYR A 263 -31.51 20.35 -14.82
N PHE A 264 -31.06 19.12 -15.03
CA PHE A 264 -30.59 18.64 -16.33
C PHE A 264 -31.70 18.03 -17.21
N GLY A 265 -32.94 17.90 -16.71
CA GLY A 265 -34.03 17.24 -17.42
C GLY A 265 -33.80 15.73 -17.63
N LEU A 266 -33.15 15.07 -16.66
CA LEU A 266 -32.80 13.66 -16.71
C LEU A 266 -33.90 12.77 -16.08
N PRO A 267 -34.02 11.49 -16.49
CA PRO A 267 -34.95 10.55 -15.87
C PRO A 267 -34.76 10.40 -14.35
N ASP A 268 -35.83 10.09 -13.62
CA ASP A 268 -35.81 9.92 -12.15
C ASP A 268 -34.86 8.82 -11.67
N ASP A 269 -34.61 7.80 -12.49
CA ASP A 269 -33.72 6.69 -12.23
C ASP A 269 -32.31 6.86 -12.83
N TYR A 270 -32.05 8.02 -13.47
CA TYR A 270 -30.77 8.30 -14.10
C TYR A 270 -29.61 8.22 -13.11
N TYR A 271 -28.59 7.52 -13.54
CA TYR A 271 -27.32 7.39 -12.85
C TYR A 271 -26.22 7.14 -13.87
N GLU A 272 -25.15 7.91 -13.75
CA GLU A 272 -23.95 7.81 -14.56
C GLU A 272 -22.75 7.87 -13.62
N GLU A 273 -21.86 6.90 -13.73
CA GLU A 273 -20.55 7.00 -13.11
C GLU A 273 -19.69 7.90 -13.98
N PRO A 274 -18.88 8.81 -13.39
CA PRO A 274 -17.95 9.59 -14.16
C PRO A 274 -16.87 8.66 -14.72
N VAL A 275 -16.97 8.35 -16.01
CA VAL A 275 -15.95 7.61 -16.74
C VAL A 275 -15.02 8.64 -17.36
N GLU A 276 -13.80 8.74 -16.85
CA GLU A 276 -12.79 9.60 -17.44
C GLU A 276 -12.28 8.93 -18.73
N GLU A 277 -12.74 9.40 -19.89
CA GLU A 277 -12.18 8.96 -21.16
C GLU A 277 -10.82 9.65 -21.37
N VAL A 278 -9.75 8.90 -21.17
CA VAL A 278 -8.39 9.42 -21.35
C VAL A 278 -7.90 9.12 -22.76
N PRO A 279 -7.57 10.12 -23.59
CA PRO A 279 -6.91 9.90 -24.86
C PRO A 279 -5.57 9.19 -24.66
N SER A 280 -5.24 8.20 -25.51
CA SER A 280 -3.91 7.60 -25.50
C SER A 280 -2.84 8.65 -25.84
N TYR A 281 -1.74 8.67 -25.09
CA TYR A 281 -0.59 9.55 -25.34
C TYR A 281 0.73 8.77 -25.32
#